data_AF-A0A7I0RZ20-F1
#
_entry.id   AF-A0A7I0RZ20-F1
#
_cell.length_a   1.000
_cell.length_b   1.000
_cell.length_c   1.000
_cell.angle_alpha   90.00
_cell.angle_beta   90.00
_cell.angle_gamma   90.00
#
_symmetry.space_group_name_H-M   'P 1'
#
loop_
_entity.id
_entity.type
_entity.pdbx_description
1 polymer ?
#
loop_
_entity_poly.entity_id
_entity_poly.type
_entity_poly.pdbx_seq_one_letter_code
_entity_poly.pdbx_strand_id
1 'polypeptide(L)'
;MALYYANKENELLACKYIDNYIKYSSDFSFVSNDTFSKIKTSTAFKKLEKLYLKKIDIWALLCLYIGFVGMFIAIVLNFRKKSDKIASFLISVLVFLYSIYSIEIALVITNYNLEYPNSLYFSAWSSMLYGPLFYFYFKRIIIGYEFRKYDILHGVPVIVCILFLLPIYSLPSQDKLQILITNEWSHATILFISKWVSLSIYGGMVLRLFNKEEKEVDKDLNGLGKWKRNIIFIWGGHIIFYGIYVILFINNLAEEILFYGLIVSIICFIVYIGYIAYVNPDALGRINSKVLFRGLKIKSLELSGDMEYSSFKKYKKSGLTQSYSLELKAKLLILLDEEKVFKQNNITLQKLSEMLGTNRHNTSQIINEHFNLNFFELMNTYRIREAKIILRSEGYKNINIIDVAYEVGFNNKVTFNKSFKKYNHITPSEYMKSLVVA
;
A
#
# COMPACT_ATOMS: atom_id res chain seq x y z
N MET A 1 -39.01 -27.03 -34.19
CA MET A 1 -38.64 -28.06 -33.20
C MET A 1 -38.83 -27.61 -31.76
N ALA A 2 -38.27 -26.48 -31.31
CA ALA A 2 -38.45 -25.96 -29.93
C ALA A 2 -39.92 -25.94 -29.48
N LEU A 3 -40.80 -25.30 -30.26
CA LEU A 3 -42.24 -25.22 -30.00
C LEU A 3 -42.92 -26.60 -29.95
N TYR A 4 -42.50 -27.54 -30.80
CA TYR A 4 -43.05 -28.90 -30.85
C TYR A 4 -42.77 -29.64 -29.54
N TYR A 5 -41.52 -29.63 -29.07
CA TYR A 5 -41.14 -30.31 -27.83
C TYR A 5 -41.68 -29.61 -26.59
N ALA A 6 -41.80 -28.27 -26.60
CA ALA A 6 -42.45 -27.53 -25.53
C ALA A 6 -43.93 -27.90 -25.39
N ASN A 7 -44.65 -28.06 -26.51
CA ASN A 7 -46.03 -28.51 -26.51
C ASN A 7 -46.22 -29.96 -26.06
N LYS A 8 -45.18 -30.78 -26.20
CA LYS A 8 -45.11 -32.17 -25.72
C LYS A 8 -44.55 -32.27 -24.29
N GLU A 9 -44.33 -31.14 -23.61
CA GLU A 9 -43.75 -31.07 -22.25
C GLU A 9 -42.39 -31.79 -22.12
N ASN A 10 -41.67 -31.91 -23.24
CA ASN A 10 -40.31 -32.44 -23.25
C ASN A 10 -39.31 -31.29 -23.05
N GLU A 11 -39.14 -30.91 -21.79
CA GLU A 11 -38.39 -29.72 -21.34
C GLU A 11 -36.94 -29.70 -21.84
N LEU A 12 -36.23 -30.83 -21.76
CA LEU A 12 -34.81 -30.92 -22.11
C LEU A 12 -34.58 -30.69 -23.61
N LEU A 13 -35.36 -31.36 -24.47
CA LEU A 13 -35.26 -31.17 -25.91
C LEU A 13 -35.75 -29.78 -26.32
N ALA A 14 -36.83 -29.29 -25.72
CA ALA A 14 -37.30 -27.92 -25.96
C ALA A 14 -36.20 -26.90 -25.66
N CYS A 15 -35.58 -26.96 -24.48
CA CYS A 15 -34.48 -26.08 -24.08
C CYS A 15 -33.27 -26.20 -25.02
N LYS A 16 -32.90 -27.42 -25.44
CA LYS A 16 -31.81 -27.63 -26.41
C LYS A 16 -32.07 -26.94 -27.75
N TYR A 17 -33.29 -27.02 -28.27
CA TYR A 17 -33.63 -26.35 -29.54
C TYR A 17 -33.77 -24.84 -29.39
N ILE A 18 -34.20 -24.35 -28.23
CA ILE A 18 -34.20 -22.91 -27.92
C ILE A 18 -32.77 -22.38 -27.89
N ASP A 19 -31.87 -23.07 -27.18
CA ASP A 19 -30.44 -22.72 -27.09
C ASP A 19 -29.77 -22.67 -28.47
N ASN A 20 -30.00 -23.69 -29.31
CA ASN A 20 -29.48 -23.73 -30.68
C ASN A 20 -30.02 -22.59 -31.54
N TYR A 21 -31.31 -22.23 -31.40
CA TYR A 21 -31.89 -21.12 -32.13
C TYR A 21 -31.21 -19.80 -31.76
N ILE A 22 -31.05 -19.52 -30.47
CA ILE A 22 -30.44 -18.27 -29.97
C ILE A 22 -28.98 -18.16 -30.42
N LYS A 23 -28.21 -19.25 -30.34
CA LYS A 23 -26.84 -19.31 -30.87
C LYS A 23 -26.77 -18.90 -32.34
N TYR A 24 -27.71 -19.38 -33.15
CA TYR A 24 -27.73 -19.10 -34.59
C TYR A 24 -28.26 -17.69 -34.92
N SER A 25 -29.36 -17.27 -34.29
CA SER A 25 -30.08 -16.03 -34.65
C SER A 25 -29.64 -14.80 -33.86
N SER A 26 -28.97 -14.99 -32.71
CA SER A 26 -28.71 -13.94 -31.71
C SER A 26 -29.98 -13.26 -31.18
N ASP A 27 -31.15 -13.89 -31.35
CA ASP A 27 -32.44 -13.40 -30.85
C ASP A 27 -32.74 -13.93 -29.45
N PHE A 28 -32.28 -13.19 -28.43
CA PHE A 28 -32.50 -13.51 -27.02
C PHE A 28 -33.97 -13.41 -26.59
N SER A 29 -34.79 -12.63 -27.32
CA SER A 29 -36.21 -12.45 -26.98
C SER A 29 -37.01 -13.73 -27.15
N PHE A 30 -36.51 -14.67 -27.96
CA PHE A 30 -37.14 -15.97 -28.19
C PHE A 30 -37.41 -16.74 -26.90
N VAL A 31 -36.53 -16.64 -25.88
CA VAL A 31 -36.75 -17.29 -24.57
C VAL A 31 -37.99 -16.76 -23.87
N SER A 32 -38.30 -15.47 -24.02
CA SER A 32 -39.42 -14.82 -23.35
C SER A 32 -40.78 -15.08 -23.99
N ASN A 33 -40.85 -15.88 -25.06
CA ASN A 33 -42.08 -16.12 -25.80
C ASN A 33 -43.10 -16.93 -24.96
N ASP A 34 -44.35 -16.45 -24.90
CA ASP A 34 -45.44 -17.05 -24.11
C ASP A 34 -45.79 -18.49 -24.54
N THR A 35 -45.41 -18.89 -25.75
CA THR A 35 -45.56 -20.27 -26.24
C THR A 35 -44.79 -21.30 -25.41
N PHE A 36 -43.81 -20.89 -24.60
CA PHE A 36 -43.07 -21.75 -23.69
C PHE A 36 -43.66 -21.83 -22.27
N SER A 37 -44.84 -21.25 -22.02
CA SER A 37 -45.53 -21.25 -20.72
C SER A 37 -45.62 -22.64 -20.05
N LYS A 38 -45.83 -23.71 -20.83
CA LYS A 38 -45.92 -25.10 -20.32
C LYS A 38 -44.65 -25.62 -19.67
N ILE A 39 -43.48 -25.15 -20.12
CA ILE A 39 -42.17 -25.60 -19.61
C ILE A 39 -41.48 -24.55 -18.73
N LYS A 40 -42.11 -23.39 -18.52
CA LYS A 40 -41.52 -22.21 -17.86
C LYS A 40 -41.16 -22.46 -16.39
N THR A 41 -41.87 -23.34 -15.71
CA THR A 41 -41.62 -23.69 -14.31
C THR A 41 -40.44 -24.65 -14.12
N SER A 42 -40.00 -25.31 -15.20
CA SER A 42 -38.94 -26.33 -15.17
C SER A 42 -37.58 -25.77 -14.78
N THR A 43 -36.75 -26.63 -14.19
CA THR A 43 -35.38 -26.27 -13.82
C THR A 43 -34.50 -26.03 -15.04
N ALA A 44 -34.72 -26.80 -16.13
CA ALA A 44 -34.01 -26.63 -17.40
C ALA A 44 -34.32 -25.28 -18.05
N PHE A 45 -35.60 -24.88 -18.11
CA PHE A 45 -35.98 -23.60 -18.71
C PHE A 45 -35.50 -22.41 -17.88
N LYS A 46 -35.59 -22.48 -16.55
CA LYS A 46 -35.03 -21.44 -15.66
C LYS A 46 -33.52 -21.26 -15.82
N LYS A 47 -32.77 -22.33 -16.05
CA LYS A 47 -31.32 -22.24 -16.38
C LYS A 47 -31.09 -21.49 -17.69
N LEU A 48 -31.95 -21.72 -18.68
CA LEU A 48 -31.87 -21.08 -19.98
C LEU A 48 -32.26 -19.59 -19.91
N GLU A 49 -33.32 -19.24 -19.18
CA GLU A 49 -33.66 -17.83 -18.86
C GLU A 49 -32.48 -17.14 -18.19
N LYS A 50 -31.84 -17.77 -17.20
CA LYS A 50 -30.67 -17.21 -16.51
C LYS A 50 -29.48 -16.98 -17.43
N LEU A 51 -29.33 -17.78 -18.49
CA LEU A 51 -28.21 -17.69 -19.43
C LEU A 51 -28.35 -16.52 -20.41
N TYR A 52 -29.59 -16.17 -20.80
CA TYR A 52 -29.83 -15.22 -21.90
C TYR A 52 -30.59 -13.96 -21.52
N LEU A 53 -31.49 -14.04 -20.54
CA LEU A 53 -32.30 -12.88 -20.17
C LEU A 53 -31.51 -11.96 -19.25
N LYS A 54 -31.70 -10.66 -19.45
CA LYS A 54 -31.16 -9.63 -18.57
C LYS A 54 -31.80 -9.78 -17.19
N LYS A 55 -30.99 -9.79 -16.14
CA LYS A 55 -31.45 -9.84 -14.75
C LYS A 55 -30.65 -8.88 -13.91
N ILE A 56 -31.30 -8.24 -12.94
CA ILE A 56 -30.60 -7.49 -11.90
C ILE A 56 -30.75 -8.30 -10.62
N ASP A 57 -29.65 -8.83 -10.12
CA ASP A 57 -29.60 -9.53 -8.84
C ASP A 57 -28.75 -8.77 -7.82
N ILE A 58 -28.81 -9.23 -6.57
CA ILE A 58 -28.09 -8.60 -5.45
C ILE A 58 -26.58 -8.58 -5.69
N TRP A 59 -26.02 -9.57 -6.39
CA TRP A 59 -24.59 -9.66 -6.65
C TRP A 59 -24.14 -8.61 -7.66
N ALA A 60 -24.93 -8.39 -8.72
CA ALA A 60 -24.69 -7.30 -9.65
C ALA A 60 -24.70 -5.93 -8.97
N LEU A 61 -25.71 -5.68 -8.12
CA LEU A 61 -25.82 -4.43 -7.36
C LEU A 61 -24.63 -4.23 -6.40
N LEU A 62 -24.21 -5.29 -5.71
CA LEU A 62 -23.03 -5.27 -4.85
C LEU A 62 -21.74 -4.96 -5.64
N CYS A 63 -21.57 -5.58 -6.82
CA CYS A 63 -20.42 -5.36 -7.69
C CYS A 63 -20.35 -3.93 -8.24
N LEU A 64 -21.50 -3.35 -8.62
CA LEU A 64 -21.59 -1.95 -9.03
C LEU A 64 -21.27 -1.02 -7.86
N TYR A 65 -21.92 -1.23 -6.72
CA TYR A 65 -21.72 -0.41 -5.52
C TYR A 65 -20.24 -0.41 -5.09
N ILE A 66 -19.62 -1.58 -4.95
CA ILE A 66 -18.21 -1.66 -4.56
C ILE A 66 -17.28 -1.11 -5.64
N GLY A 67 -17.65 -1.25 -6.92
CA GLY A 67 -16.94 -0.65 -8.04
C GLY A 67 -16.83 0.87 -7.88
N PHE A 68 -17.97 1.55 -7.72
CA PHE A 68 -18.02 3.00 -7.53
C PHE A 68 -17.36 3.45 -6.23
N VAL A 69 -17.60 2.75 -5.12
CA VAL A 69 -16.93 3.03 -3.83
C VAL A 69 -15.41 2.93 -3.96
N GLY A 70 -14.91 1.89 -4.63
CA GLY A 70 -13.48 1.74 -4.86
C GLY A 70 -12.90 2.82 -5.77
N MET A 71 -13.63 3.29 -6.79
CA MET A 71 -13.20 4.43 -7.61
C MET A 71 -13.06 5.70 -6.77
N PHE A 72 -14.03 5.96 -5.89
CA PHE A 72 -13.95 7.07 -4.95
C PHE A 72 -12.75 6.93 -4.00
N ILE A 73 -12.54 5.75 -3.42
CA ILE A 73 -11.38 5.46 -2.56
C ILE A 73 -10.08 5.72 -3.32
N ALA A 74 -9.93 5.23 -4.55
CA ALA A 74 -8.74 5.44 -5.37
C ALA A 74 -8.42 6.94 -5.55
N ILE A 75 -9.43 7.77 -5.80
CA ILE A 75 -9.27 9.22 -5.90
C ILE A 75 -8.79 9.80 -4.55
N VAL A 76 -9.50 9.51 -3.46
CA VAL A 76 -9.21 10.06 -2.12
C VAL A 76 -7.80 9.70 -1.65
N LEU A 77 -7.30 8.51 -1.97
CA LEU A 77 -5.97 8.05 -1.56
C LEU A 77 -4.83 8.98 -2.05
N ASN A 78 -5.03 9.69 -3.16
CA ASN A 78 -4.03 10.58 -3.77
C ASN A 78 -4.00 12.00 -3.16
N PHE A 79 -5.04 12.43 -2.46
CA PHE A 79 -5.14 13.78 -1.88
C PHE A 79 -4.65 13.86 -0.42
N ARG A 80 -4.05 12.80 0.10
CA ARG A 80 -3.62 12.72 1.50
C ARG A 80 -2.31 13.51 1.71
N LYS A 81 -2.33 14.47 2.65
CA LYS A 81 -1.22 15.40 2.91
C LYS A 81 0.03 14.77 3.56
N LYS A 82 -0.11 13.63 4.26
CA LYS A 82 0.96 13.01 5.07
C LYS A 82 1.43 11.63 4.57
N SER A 83 1.06 11.23 3.36
CA SER A 83 1.44 9.94 2.79
C SER A 83 2.51 10.06 1.71
N ASP A 84 3.35 9.02 1.55
CA ASP A 84 4.20 8.90 0.37
C ASP A 84 3.34 8.88 -0.90
N LYS A 85 3.60 9.84 -1.80
CA LYS A 85 2.80 10.06 -3.00
C LYS A 85 2.87 8.87 -3.96
N ILE A 86 4.04 8.24 -4.08
CA ILE A 86 4.26 7.10 -4.98
C ILE A 86 3.52 5.87 -4.46
N ALA A 87 3.66 5.55 -3.17
CA ALA A 87 2.91 4.46 -2.54
C ALA A 87 1.40 4.66 -2.68
N SER A 88 0.92 5.88 -2.41
CA SER A 88 -0.49 6.25 -2.55
C SER A 88 -0.99 6.07 -3.98
N PHE A 89 -0.20 6.49 -4.96
CA PHE A 89 -0.50 6.30 -6.37
C PHE A 89 -0.59 4.81 -6.73
N LEU A 90 0.40 4.00 -6.38
CA LEU A 90 0.42 2.55 -6.69
C LEU A 90 -0.80 1.80 -6.14
N ILE A 91 -1.12 2.02 -4.86
CA ILE A 91 -2.28 1.37 -4.25
C ILE A 91 -3.60 1.93 -4.80
N SER A 92 -3.65 3.22 -5.16
CA SER A 92 -4.84 3.81 -5.79
C SER A 92 -5.12 3.24 -7.17
N VAL A 93 -4.10 3.05 -8.00
CA VAL A 93 -4.23 2.43 -9.32
C VAL A 93 -4.70 1.00 -9.17
N LEU A 94 -4.15 0.25 -8.21
CA LEU A 94 -4.60 -1.11 -7.94
C LEU A 94 -6.08 -1.19 -7.56
N VAL A 95 -6.53 -0.33 -6.62
CA VAL A 95 -7.95 -0.25 -6.23
C VAL A 95 -8.83 0.13 -7.41
N PHE A 96 -8.40 1.12 -8.21
CA PHE A 96 -9.13 1.55 -9.40
C PHE A 96 -9.31 0.44 -10.43
N LEU A 97 -8.27 -0.37 -10.68
CA LEU A 97 -8.37 -1.50 -11.61
C LEU A 97 -9.32 -2.59 -11.08
N TYR A 98 -9.28 -2.91 -9.78
CA TYR A 98 -10.27 -3.82 -9.18
C TYR A 98 -11.69 -3.26 -9.24
N SER A 99 -11.86 -1.95 -9.13
CA SER A 99 -13.16 -1.30 -9.31
C SER A 99 -13.72 -1.46 -10.72
N ILE A 100 -12.89 -1.24 -11.76
CA ILE A 100 -13.29 -1.49 -13.15
C ILE A 100 -13.69 -2.95 -13.34
N TYR A 101 -12.87 -3.87 -12.83
CA TYR A 101 -13.15 -5.31 -12.92
C TYR A 101 -14.45 -5.69 -12.20
N SER A 102 -14.74 -5.09 -11.05
CA SER A 102 -16.00 -5.30 -10.33
C SER A 102 -17.21 -4.83 -11.15
N ILE A 103 -17.12 -3.68 -11.82
CA ILE A 103 -18.18 -3.19 -12.71
C ILE A 103 -18.35 -4.11 -13.92
N GLU A 104 -17.26 -4.61 -14.50
CA GLU A 104 -17.33 -5.58 -15.60
C GLU A 104 -17.99 -6.90 -15.15
N ILE A 105 -17.69 -7.39 -13.95
CA ILE A 105 -18.38 -8.56 -13.38
C ILE A 105 -19.88 -8.30 -13.27
N ALA A 106 -20.31 -7.10 -12.88
CA ALA A 106 -21.73 -6.77 -12.84
C ALA A 106 -22.38 -6.88 -14.22
N LEU A 107 -21.71 -6.45 -15.29
CA LEU A 107 -22.20 -6.60 -16.67
C LEU A 107 -22.36 -8.08 -17.06
N VAL A 108 -21.45 -8.94 -16.61
CA VAL A 108 -21.50 -10.38 -16.87
C VAL A 108 -22.64 -11.05 -16.10
N ILE A 109 -22.78 -10.77 -14.79
CA ILE A 109 -23.83 -11.37 -13.95
C ILE A 109 -25.25 -11.03 -14.46
N THR A 110 -25.39 -9.84 -15.04
CA THR A 110 -26.66 -9.30 -15.53
C THR A 110 -26.95 -9.62 -16.99
N ASN A 111 -26.05 -10.32 -17.68
CA ASN A 111 -26.08 -10.58 -19.13
C ASN A 111 -26.06 -9.32 -20.01
N TYR A 112 -25.74 -8.14 -19.47
CA TYR A 112 -25.58 -6.92 -20.27
C TYR A 112 -24.36 -6.97 -21.20
N ASN A 113 -23.39 -7.85 -20.92
CA ASN A 113 -22.28 -8.14 -21.84
C ASN A 113 -22.76 -8.71 -23.19
N LEU A 114 -23.96 -9.32 -23.27
CA LEU A 114 -24.55 -9.77 -24.54
C LEU A 114 -25.07 -8.60 -25.40
N GLU A 115 -25.47 -7.49 -24.78
CA GLU A 115 -25.88 -6.25 -25.48
C GLU A 115 -24.68 -5.39 -25.87
N TYR A 116 -23.60 -5.47 -25.08
CA TYR A 116 -22.34 -4.77 -25.34
C TYR A 116 -21.17 -5.74 -25.56
N PRO A 117 -21.12 -6.50 -26.67
CA PRO A 117 -20.12 -7.55 -26.88
C PRO A 117 -18.66 -7.05 -26.88
N ASN A 118 -18.46 -5.75 -27.13
CA ASN A 118 -17.16 -5.11 -27.02
C ASN A 118 -16.60 -5.08 -25.59
N SER A 119 -17.39 -5.41 -24.56
CA SER A 119 -16.90 -5.60 -23.20
C SER A 119 -16.10 -6.90 -23.03
N LEU A 120 -16.12 -7.82 -24.01
CA LEU A 120 -15.41 -9.09 -23.95
C LEU A 120 -13.91 -8.89 -23.67
N TYR A 121 -13.44 -9.41 -22.54
CA TYR A 121 -12.05 -9.30 -22.05
C TYR A 121 -11.54 -7.86 -21.88
N PHE A 122 -12.42 -6.87 -21.67
CA PHE A 122 -12.03 -5.47 -21.64
C PHE A 122 -10.97 -5.17 -20.55
N SER A 123 -11.15 -5.66 -19.32
CA SER A 123 -10.16 -5.45 -18.25
C SER A 123 -9.07 -6.53 -18.15
N ALA A 124 -9.07 -7.53 -19.04
CA ALA A 124 -8.20 -8.70 -18.90
C ALA A 124 -6.71 -8.34 -18.89
N TRP A 125 -6.29 -7.38 -19.73
CA TRP A 125 -4.92 -6.87 -19.76
C TRP A 125 -4.50 -6.25 -18.42
N SER A 126 -5.40 -5.56 -17.74
CA SER A 126 -5.10 -4.84 -16.50
C SER A 126 -4.81 -5.79 -15.34
N SER A 127 -5.31 -7.02 -15.41
CA SER A 127 -5.10 -8.04 -14.38
C SER A 127 -3.63 -8.45 -14.22
N MET A 128 -2.82 -8.28 -15.27
CA MET A 128 -1.37 -8.49 -15.21
C MET A 128 -0.64 -7.45 -14.34
N LEU A 129 -1.25 -6.29 -14.08
CA LEU A 129 -0.69 -5.24 -13.22
C LEU A 129 -0.92 -5.48 -11.73
N TYR A 130 -1.83 -6.39 -11.36
CA TYR A 130 -2.25 -6.53 -9.96
C TYR A 130 -1.09 -6.94 -9.05
N GLY A 131 -0.33 -7.96 -9.46
CA GLY A 131 0.88 -8.41 -8.77
C GLY A 131 1.96 -7.32 -8.69
N PRO A 132 2.44 -6.77 -9.84
CA PRO A 132 3.46 -5.73 -9.84
C PRO A 132 3.11 -4.51 -9.00
N LEU A 133 1.89 -3.97 -9.12
CA LEU A 133 1.46 -2.79 -8.35
C LEU A 133 1.49 -3.06 -6.85
N PHE A 134 0.96 -4.21 -6.42
CA PHE A 134 0.96 -4.62 -5.03
C PHE A 134 2.39 -4.82 -4.49
N TYR A 135 3.25 -5.47 -5.29
CA TYR A 135 4.66 -5.66 -4.95
C TYR A 135 5.41 -4.35 -4.80
N PHE A 136 5.33 -3.44 -5.79
CA PHE A 136 6.04 -2.17 -5.72
C PHE A 136 5.49 -1.25 -4.63
N TYR A 137 4.18 -1.32 -4.36
CA TYR A 137 3.60 -0.65 -3.20
C TYR A 137 4.29 -1.11 -1.90
N PHE A 138 4.38 -2.42 -1.68
CA PHE A 138 5.06 -2.99 -0.52
C PHE A 138 6.57 -2.70 -0.49
N LYS A 139 7.23 -2.77 -1.65
CA LYS A 139 8.63 -2.40 -1.83
C LYS A 139 8.88 -0.95 -1.45
N ARG A 140 7.97 -0.03 -1.80
CA ARG A 140 8.05 1.39 -1.43
C ARG A 140 7.90 1.60 0.08
N ILE A 141 6.89 1.02 0.71
CA ILE A 141 6.62 1.29 2.14
C ILE A 141 7.57 0.54 3.11
N ILE A 142 8.06 -0.65 2.74
CA ILE A 142 8.94 -1.44 3.61
C ILE A 142 10.39 -0.96 3.50
N ILE A 143 10.89 -0.80 2.27
CA ILE A 143 12.31 -0.51 2.02
C ILE A 143 12.56 0.86 1.37
N GLY A 144 11.55 1.74 1.28
CA GLY A 144 11.68 3.09 0.70
C GLY A 144 12.14 3.08 -0.76
N TYR A 145 11.79 2.05 -1.52
CA TYR A 145 12.33 1.84 -2.86
C TYR A 145 12.02 2.98 -3.83
N GLU A 146 13.01 3.38 -4.62
CA GLU A 146 12.87 4.32 -5.73
C GLU A 146 12.94 3.57 -7.05
N PHE A 147 12.03 3.93 -7.97
CA PHE A 147 11.91 3.27 -9.26
C PHE A 147 13.15 3.50 -10.13
N ARG A 148 13.61 2.42 -10.76
CA ARG A 148 14.71 2.39 -11.72
C ARG A 148 14.16 2.18 -13.12
N LYS A 149 14.93 2.56 -14.15
CA LYS A 149 14.52 2.40 -15.56
C LYS A 149 14.11 0.95 -15.91
N TYR A 150 14.79 -0.03 -15.35
CA TYR A 150 14.49 -1.46 -15.60
C TYR A 150 13.19 -1.94 -14.95
N ASP A 151 12.61 -1.20 -13.99
CA ASP A 151 11.34 -1.60 -13.38
C ASP A 151 10.18 -1.54 -14.39
N ILE A 152 10.34 -0.83 -15.52
CA ILE A 152 9.38 -0.83 -16.63
C ILE A 152 9.19 -2.22 -17.24
N LEU A 153 10.17 -3.12 -17.10
CA LEU A 153 10.09 -4.49 -17.61
C LEU A 153 8.98 -5.29 -16.92
N HIS A 154 8.55 -4.90 -15.71
CA HIS A 154 7.39 -5.50 -15.05
C HIS A 154 6.06 -5.21 -15.79
N GLY A 155 6.06 -4.27 -16.76
CA GLY A 155 4.95 -4.03 -17.68
C GLY A 155 4.95 -4.93 -18.92
N VAL A 156 6.01 -5.69 -19.20
CA VAL A 156 6.07 -6.59 -20.36
C VAL A 156 4.91 -7.61 -20.38
N PRO A 157 4.53 -8.27 -19.26
CA PRO A 157 3.38 -9.17 -19.26
C PRO A 157 2.06 -8.51 -19.70
N VAL A 158 1.89 -7.21 -19.45
CA VAL A 158 0.72 -6.46 -19.90
C VAL A 158 0.74 -6.32 -21.42
N ILE A 159 1.88 -5.94 -22.00
CA ILE A 159 2.04 -5.80 -23.45
C ILE A 159 1.80 -7.15 -24.13
N VAL A 160 2.38 -8.23 -23.60
CA VAL A 160 2.15 -9.59 -24.12
C VAL A 160 0.67 -9.97 -24.05
N CYS A 161 -0.02 -9.65 -22.95
CA CYS A 161 -1.45 -9.91 -22.81
C CYS A 161 -2.29 -9.09 -23.81
N ILE A 162 -1.95 -7.82 -24.03
CA ILE A 162 -2.63 -6.99 -25.04
C ILE A 162 -2.41 -7.55 -26.45
N LEU A 163 -1.18 -7.93 -26.80
CA LEU A 163 -0.87 -8.53 -28.10
C LEU A 163 -1.61 -9.87 -28.30
N PHE A 164 -1.72 -10.68 -27.24
CA PHE A 164 -2.50 -11.91 -27.26
C PHE A 164 -4.01 -11.67 -27.46
N LEU A 165 -4.55 -10.58 -26.91
CA LEU A 165 -5.96 -10.20 -27.05
C LEU A 165 -6.28 -9.39 -28.31
N LEU A 166 -5.27 -8.90 -29.01
CA LEU A 166 -5.43 -8.05 -30.20
C LEU A 166 -6.31 -8.69 -31.29
N PRO A 167 -6.20 -10.00 -31.61
CA PRO A 167 -7.09 -10.64 -32.56
C PRO A 167 -8.57 -10.54 -32.14
N ILE A 168 -8.88 -10.75 -30.85
CA ILE A 168 -10.24 -10.65 -30.32
C ILE A 168 -10.73 -9.20 -30.33
N TYR A 169 -9.89 -8.26 -29.91
CA TYR A 169 -10.28 -6.84 -29.90
C TYR A 169 -10.61 -6.32 -31.30
N SER A 170 -9.94 -6.84 -32.32
CA SER A 170 -10.14 -6.48 -33.72
C SER A 170 -11.40 -7.10 -34.35
N LEU A 171 -12.04 -8.08 -33.69
CA LEU A 171 -13.27 -8.69 -34.20
C LEU A 171 -14.44 -7.71 -34.22
N PRO A 172 -15.32 -7.79 -35.25
CA PRO A 172 -16.64 -7.15 -35.23
C PRO A 172 -17.45 -7.52 -33.98
N SER A 173 -18.39 -6.64 -33.61
CA SER A 173 -19.25 -6.86 -32.43
C SER A 173 -20.08 -8.15 -32.55
N GLN A 174 -20.50 -8.53 -33.77
CA GLN A 174 -21.27 -9.74 -34.03
C GLN A 174 -20.46 -11.01 -33.72
N ASP A 175 -19.18 -11.04 -34.09
CA ASP A 175 -18.31 -12.21 -33.86
C ASP A 175 -17.95 -12.35 -32.37
N LYS A 176 -17.75 -11.22 -31.68
CA LYS A 176 -17.58 -11.20 -30.21
C LYS A 176 -18.83 -11.74 -29.50
N LEU A 177 -20.02 -11.38 -30.00
CA LEU A 177 -21.29 -11.88 -29.47
C LEU A 177 -21.40 -13.40 -29.66
N GLN A 178 -20.99 -13.91 -30.82
CA GLN A 178 -20.97 -15.35 -31.08
C GLN A 178 -20.04 -16.09 -30.10
N ILE A 179 -18.85 -15.55 -29.81
CA ILE A 179 -17.95 -16.13 -28.78
C ILE A 179 -18.62 -16.17 -27.40
N LEU A 180 -19.31 -15.10 -27.01
CA LEU A 180 -20.03 -15.02 -25.73
C LEU A 180 -21.17 -16.04 -25.63
N ILE A 181 -21.98 -16.20 -26.70
CA ILE A 181 -23.15 -17.08 -26.71
C ILE A 181 -22.76 -18.57 -26.84
N THR A 182 -21.76 -18.87 -27.67
CA THR A 182 -21.26 -20.25 -27.85
C THR A 182 -20.47 -20.76 -26.64
N ASN A 183 -20.10 -19.85 -25.72
CA ASN A 183 -19.31 -20.17 -24.52
C ASN A 183 -17.93 -20.75 -24.90
N GLU A 184 -17.36 -20.29 -26.02
CA GLU A 184 -16.05 -20.69 -26.52
C GLU A 184 -14.93 -19.86 -25.88
N TRP A 185 -14.68 -20.11 -24.59
CA TRP A 185 -13.69 -19.39 -23.78
C TRP A 185 -12.25 -19.86 -24.01
N SER A 186 -11.86 -20.14 -25.26
CA SER A 186 -10.55 -20.70 -25.63
C SER A 186 -9.36 -19.89 -25.09
N HIS A 187 -9.53 -18.56 -25.00
CA HIS A 187 -8.50 -17.64 -24.50
C HIS A 187 -8.55 -17.49 -22.97
N ALA A 188 -9.69 -17.77 -22.33
CA ALA A 188 -9.87 -17.54 -20.89
C ALA A 188 -8.93 -18.41 -20.05
N THR A 189 -8.71 -19.67 -20.43
CA THR A 189 -7.81 -20.58 -19.72
C THR A 189 -6.39 -20.00 -19.63
N ILE A 190 -5.87 -19.48 -20.74
CA ILE A 190 -4.53 -18.87 -20.79
C ILE A 190 -4.48 -17.59 -19.95
N LEU A 191 -5.51 -16.75 -20.02
CA LEU A 191 -5.61 -15.52 -19.21
C LEU A 191 -5.67 -15.84 -17.71
N PHE A 192 -6.44 -16.85 -17.33
CA PHE A 192 -6.61 -17.26 -15.95
C PHE A 192 -5.32 -17.84 -15.36
N ILE A 193 -4.68 -18.75 -16.08
CA ILE A 193 -3.39 -19.33 -15.66
C ILE A 193 -2.32 -18.24 -15.57
N SER A 194 -2.17 -17.40 -16.60
CA SER A 194 -1.16 -16.33 -16.61
C SER A 194 -1.37 -15.32 -15.48
N LYS A 195 -2.63 -14.95 -15.18
CA LYS A 195 -2.96 -14.09 -14.05
C LYS A 195 -2.59 -14.74 -12.73
N TRP A 196 -2.93 -16.02 -12.55
CA TRP A 196 -2.62 -16.74 -11.32
C TRP A 196 -1.10 -16.88 -11.10
N VAL A 197 -0.35 -17.18 -12.16
CA VAL A 197 1.12 -17.25 -12.12
C VAL A 197 1.71 -15.88 -11.75
N SER A 198 1.28 -14.80 -12.41
CA SER A 198 1.73 -13.43 -12.10
C SER A 198 1.46 -13.09 -10.63
N LEU A 199 0.22 -13.26 -10.18
CA LEU A 199 -0.18 -13.02 -8.79
C LEU A 199 0.66 -13.81 -7.78
N SER A 200 0.93 -15.08 -8.07
CA SER A 200 1.71 -15.97 -7.19
C SER A 200 3.18 -15.55 -7.11
N ILE A 201 3.80 -15.18 -8.23
CA ILE A 201 5.19 -14.69 -8.27
C ILE A 201 5.34 -13.44 -7.40
N TYR A 202 4.51 -12.42 -7.63
CA TYR A 202 4.60 -11.17 -6.88
C TYR A 202 4.13 -11.33 -5.43
N GLY A 203 3.14 -12.19 -5.16
CA GLY A 203 2.73 -12.56 -3.80
C GLY A 203 3.90 -13.17 -3.01
N GLY A 204 4.64 -14.09 -3.62
CA GLY A 204 5.86 -14.65 -3.02
C GLY A 204 6.95 -13.60 -2.77
N MET A 205 7.14 -12.64 -3.68
CA MET A 205 8.07 -11.53 -3.49
C MET A 205 7.66 -10.60 -2.33
N VAL A 206 6.37 -10.32 -2.18
CA VAL A 206 5.83 -9.53 -1.06
C VAL A 206 6.02 -10.26 0.27
N LEU A 207 5.71 -11.56 0.32
CA LEU A 207 5.92 -12.37 1.53
C LEU A 207 7.39 -12.41 1.95
N ARG A 208 8.31 -12.56 0.99
CA ARG A 208 9.77 -12.49 1.26
C ARG A 208 10.18 -11.14 1.84
N LEU A 209 9.63 -10.04 1.29
CA LEU A 209 9.92 -8.69 1.76
C LEU A 209 9.38 -8.46 3.17
N PHE A 210 8.16 -8.90 3.45
CA PHE A 210 7.51 -8.77 4.75
C PHE A 210 8.21 -9.61 5.83
N ASN A 211 8.54 -10.86 5.53
CA ASN A 211 9.25 -11.74 6.46
C ASN A 211 10.66 -11.23 6.81
N LYS A 212 11.31 -10.53 5.87
CA LYS A 212 12.60 -9.87 6.13
C LYS A 212 12.44 -8.70 7.10
N GLU A 213 11.40 -7.87 6.91
CA GLU A 213 11.08 -6.78 7.83
C GLU A 213 10.76 -7.28 9.24
N GLU A 214 9.93 -8.31 9.37
CA GLU A 214 9.49 -8.86 10.67
C GLU A 214 10.64 -9.47 11.47
N LYS A 215 11.67 -10.01 10.81
CA LYS A 215 12.90 -10.49 11.48
C LYS A 215 13.79 -9.36 11.99
N GLU A 216 13.74 -8.19 11.37
CA GLU A 216 14.61 -7.03 11.68
C GLU A 216 13.96 -6.02 12.64
N VAL A 217 12.68 -6.19 12.99
CA VAL A 217 11.90 -5.30 13.85
C VAL A 217 11.52 -6.02 15.14
N ASP A 218 11.83 -5.38 16.28
CA ASP A 218 11.50 -5.91 17.60
C ASP A 218 9.98 -6.09 17.77
N LYS A 219 9.54 -7.23 18.31
CA LYS A 219 8.15 -7.73 18.25
C LYS A 219 7.11 -6.83 18.96
N ASP A 220 7.54 -5.84 19.72
CA ASP A 220 6.67 -5.00 20.56
C ASP A 220 6.02 -3.78 19.86
N LEU A 221 6.30 -3.52 18.58
CA LEU A 221 5.70 -2.40 17.83
C LEU A 221 4.35 -2.77 17.17
N ASN A 222 3.36 -3.04 18.03
CA ASN A 222 2.14 -3.80 17.75
C ASN A 222 0.99 -3.11 16.94
N GLY A 223 1.24 -2.03 16.19
CA GLY A 223 0.20 -1.29 15.44
C GLY A 223 0.33 -1.34 13.91
N LEU A 224 1.46 -0.86 13.37
CA LEU A 224 1.70 -0.78 11.93
C LEU A 224 1.97 -2.15 11.28
N GLY A 225 2.54 -3.11 12.02
CA GLY A 225 2.73 -4.47 11.51
C GLY A 225 1.39 -5.19 11.26
N LYS A 226 0.36 -4.89 12.06
CA LYS A 226 -0.94 -5.57 11.99
C LYS A 226 -1.66 -5.33 10.67
N TRP A 227 -1.75 -4.08 10.20
CA TRP A 227 -2.45 -3.79 8.95
C TRP A 227 -1.70 -4.33 7.74
N LYS A 228 -0.34 -4.26 7.72
CA LYS A 228 0.50 -4.86 6.68
C LYS A 228 0.28 -6.37 6.59
N ARG A 229 0.23 -7.05 7.73
CA ARG A 229 -0.07 -8.47 7.80
C ARG A 229 -1.48 -8.78 7.28
N ASN A 230 -2.48 -8.00 7.69
CA ASN A 230 -3.86 -8.21 7.30
C ASN A 230 -4.08 -8.02 5.79
N ILE A 231 -3.54 -6.96 5.18
CA ILE A 231 -3.64 -6.75 3.73
C ILE A 231 -2.91 -7.87 2.96
N ILE A 232 -1.74 -8.33 3.44
CA ILE A 232 -1.02 -9.46 2.85
C ILE A 232 -1.83 -10.75 3.00
N PHE A 233 -2.49 -10.97 4.13
CA PHE A 233 -3.34 -12.14 4.37
C PHE A 233 -4.58 -12.13 3.46
N ILE A 234 -5.27 -11.00 3.35
CA ILE A 234 -6.42 -10.83 2.43
C ILE A 234 -5.97 -11.07 0.99
N TRP A 235 -4.82 -10.52 0.60
CA TRP A 235 -4.25 -10.72 -0.73
C TRP A 235 -3.85 -12.17 -0.98
N GLY A 236 -3.17 -12.82 -0.03
CA GLY A 236 -2.80 -14.23 -0.11
C GLY A 236 -4.03 -15.14 -0.21
N GLY A 237 -5.07 -14.85 0.57
CA GLY A 237 -6.36 -15.52 0.46
C GLY A 237 -6.99 -15.35 -0.92
N HIS A 238 -6.96 -14.15 -1.50
CA HIS A 238 -7.41 -13.91 -2.88
C HIS A 238 -6.62 -14.74 -3.89
N ILE A 239 -5.29 -14.82 -3.78
CA ILE A 239 -4.44 -15.62 -4.69
C ILE A 239 -4.78 -17.11 -4.59
N ILE A 240 -4.91 -17.64 -3.38
CA ILE A 240 -5.23 -19.06 -3.14
C ILE A 240 -6.61 -19.37 -3.70
N PHE A 241 -7.60 -18.53 -3.39
CA PHE A 241 -8.98 -18.72 -3.82
C PHE A 241 -9.11 -18.61 -5.35
N TYR A 242 -8.39 -17.65 -5.97
CA TYR A 242 -8.28 -17.57 -7.43
C TYR A 242 -7.63 -18.82 -8.02
N GLY A 243 -6.56 -19.35 -7.43
CA GLY A 243 -5.94 -20.60 -7.85
C GLY A 243 -6.88 -21.80 -7.81
N ILE A 244 -7.66 -21.95 -6.74
CA ILE A 244 -8.70 -22.99 -6.61
C ILE A 244 -9.72 -22.85 -7.74
N TYR A 245 -10.19 -21.63 -8.01
CA TYR A 245 -11.11 -21.37 -9.11
C TYR A 245 -10.51 -21.75 -10.47
N VAL A 246 -9.25 -21.38 -10.75
CA VAL A 246 -8.58 -21.71 -12.02
C VAL A 246 -8.44 -23.23 -12.19
N ILE A 247 -8.04 -23.95 -11.15
CA ILE A 247 -7.93 -25.42 -11.19
C ILE A 247 -9.29 -26.05 -11.49
N LEU A 248 -10.35 -25.63 -10.80
CA LEU A 248 -11.69 -26.20 -11.00
C LEU A 248 -12.27 -25.80 -12.36
N PHE A 249 -11.97 -24.60 -12.86
CA PHE A 249 -12.38 -24.13 -14.18
C PHE A 249 -11.78 -25.01 -15.29
N ILE A 250 -10.48 -25.31 -15.21
CA ILE A 250 -9.79 -26.17 -16.19
C ILE A 250 -10.38 -27.58 -16.20
N ASN A 251 -10.81 -28.09 -15.04
CA ASN A 251 -11.39 -29.42 -14.91
C ASN A 251 -12.91 -29.45 -15.21
N ASN A 252 -13.52 -28.35 -15.66
CA ASN A 252 -14.97 -28.21 -15.84
C ASN A 252 -15.79 -28.51 -14.56
N LEU A 253 -15.19 -28.31 -13.39
CA LEU A 253 -15.80 -28.50 -12.06
C LEU A 253 -16.06 -27.16 -11.35
N ALA A 254 -15.82 -26.02 -12.01
CA ALA A 254 -16.06 -24.72 -11.42
C ALA A 254 -17.56 -24.47 -11.21
N GLU A 255 -17.97 -24.51 -9.95
CA GLU A 255 -19.31 -24.14 -9.54
C GLU A 255 -19.48 -22.63 -9.39
N GLU A 256 -20.71 -22.15 -9.53
CA GLU A 256 -21.05 -20.73 -9.38
C GLU A 256 -20.63 -20.16 -8.02
N ILE A 257 -20.68 -20.96 -6.95
CA ILE A 257 -20.32 -20.52 -5.60
C ILE A 257 -18.86 -20.05 -5.51
N LEU A 258 -17.96 -20.67 -6.28
CA LEU A 258 -16.55 -20.26 -6.33
C LEU A 258 -16.40 -18.93 -7.05
N PHE A 259 -17.19 -18.67 -8.08
CA PHE A 259 -17.19 -17.37 -8.74
C PHE A 259 -17.61 -16.25 -7.77
N TYR A 260 -18.67 -16.45 -6.98
CA TYR A 260 -19.09 -15.48 -5.96
C TYR A 260 -18.07 -15.30 -4.84
N GLY A 261 -17.34 -16.34 -4.44
CA GLY A 261 -16.25 -16.20 -3.49
C GLY A 261 -15.13 -15.27 -3.98
N LEU A 262 -14.85 -15.23 -5.30
CA LEU A 262 -13.87 -14.32 -5.87
C LEU A 262 -14.33 -12.87 -5.73
N ILE A 263 -15.62 -12.63 -6.00
CA ILE A 263 -16.25 -11.32 -5.83
C ILE A 263 -16.10 -10.86 -4.37
N VAL A 264 -16.43 -11.73 -3.41
CA VAL A 264 -16.30 -11.43 -1.98
C VAL A 264 -14.85 -11.09 -1.62
N SER A 265 -13.86 -11.83 -2.15
CA SER A 265 -12.45 -11.52 -1.88
C SER A 265 -12.02 -10.13 -2.38
N ILE A 266 -12.54 -9.69 -3.53
CA ILE A 266 -12.29 -8.35 -4.09
C ILE A 266 -12.96 -7.28 -3.24
N ILE A 267 -14.22 -7.51 -2.84
CA ILE A 267 -14.96 -6.62 -1.95
C ILE A 267 -14.20 -6.45 -0.63
N CYS A 268 -13.79 -7.56 0.00
CA CYS A 268 -13.00 -7.53 1.23
C CYS A 268 -11.71 -6.72 1.05
N PHE A 269 -11.02 -6.86 -0.08
CA PHE A 269 -9.83 -6.09 -0.37
C PHE A 269 -10.12 -4.58 -0.47
N ILE A 270 -11.07 -4.17 -1.33
CA ILE A 270 -11.42 -2.75 -1.53
C ILE A 270 -11.90 -2.10 -0.22
N VAL A 271 -12.82 -2.76 0.48
CA VAL A 271 -13.35 -2.29 1.77
C VAL A 271 -12.24 -2.16 2.80
N TYR A 272 -11.33 -3.14 2.88
CA TYR A 272 -10.23 -3.10 3.83
C TYR A 272 -9.25 -1.94 3.57
N ILE A 273 -8.94 -1.66 2.29
CA ILE A 273 -8.13 -0.49 1.93
C ILE A 273 -8.84 0.81 2.34
N GLY A 274 -10.14 0.93 2.07
CA GLY A 274 -10.93 2.09 2.48
C GLY A 274 -10.95 2.27 4.01
N TYR A 275 -11.17 1.18 4.74
CA TYR A 275 -11.15 1.15 6.21
C TYR A 275 -9.81 1.63 6.77
N ILE A 276 -8.68 1.10 6.28
CA ILE A 276 -7.36 1.53 6.74
C ILE A 276 -7.09 2.99 6.35
N ALA A 277 -7.50 3.42 5.17
CA ALA A 277 -7.36 4.81 4.74
C ALA A 277 -8.10 5.78 5.67
N TYR A 278 -9.23 5.36 6.24
CA TYR A 278 -10.02 6.12 7.20
C TYR A 278 -9.44 6.07 8.62
N VAL A 279 -9.18 4.86 9.15
CA VAL A 279 -8.78 4.66 10.56
C VAL A 279 -7.33 5.04 10.83
N ASN A 280 -6.43 4.79 9.88
CA ASN A 280 -5.01 5.09 10.03
C ASN A 280 -4.44 5.64 8.72
N PRO A 281 -4.71 6.92 8.39
CA PRO A 281 -4.31 7.52 7.12
C PRO A 281 -2.81 7.42 6.84
N ASP A 282 -1.99 7.46 7.89
CA ASP A 282 -0.53 7.37 7.80
C ASP A 282 -0.04 5.94 7.50
N ALA A 283 -0.83 4.90 7.81
CA ALA A 283 -0.45 3.50 7.61
C ALA A 283 -0.09 3.20 6.13
N LEU A 284 -0.95 3.59 5.19
CA LEU A 284 -0.80 3.28 3.76
C LEU A 284 0.34 4.04 3.05
N GLY A 285 0.99 4.99 3.73
CA GLY A 285 2.01 5.85 3.11
C GLY A 285 3.27 6.06 3.95
N ARG A 286 3.35 5.51 5.17
CA ARG A 286 4.51 5.67 6.04
C ARG A 286 5.62 4.72 5.60
N ILE A 287 6.68 5.29 5.02
CA ILE A 287 7.93 4.58 4.77
C ILE A 287 8.54 4.16 6.12
N ASN A 288 9.07 2.94 6.19
CA ASN A 288 9.79 2.47 7.37
C ASN A 288 10.88 3.48 7.79
N SER A 289 10.82 3.94 9.04
CA SER A 289 11.71 4.97 9.58
C SER A 289 13.18 4.57 9.48
N LYS A 290 13.53 3.28 9.60
CA LYS A 290 14.92 2.78 9.40
C LYS A 290 15.49 3.09 8.01
N VAL A 291 14.64 3.22 6.99
CA VAL A 291 15.08 3.55 5.63
C VAL A 291 15.30 5.06 5.45
N LEU A 292 14.47 5.88 6.09
CA LEU A 292 14.71 7.32 6.21
C LEU A 292 16.12 7.56 6.81
N PHE A 293 16.49 6.75 7.82
CA PHE A 293 17.82 6.76 8.43
C PHE A 293 18.94 6.12 7.60
N ARG A 294 18.64 5.35 6.54
CA ARG A 294 19.64 4.72 5.66
C ARG A 294 20.01 5.61 4.47
N GLY A 295 19.10 6.49 4.05
CA GLY A 295 19.35 7.55 3.06
C GLY A 295 20.07 8.77 3.65
N LEU A 296 19.89 9.04 4.94
CA LEU A 296 20.74 9.94 5.70
C LEU A 296 22.02 9.19 6.06
N LYS A 297 23.18 9.55 5.47
CA LYS A 297 24.50 9.08 5.91
C LYS A 297 24.78 9.60 7.33
N ILE A 298 24.11 9.06 8.33
CA ILE A 298 24.36 9.38 9.74
C ILE A 298 25.55 8.53 10.15
N LYS A 299 26.71 9.18 10.20
CA LYS A 299 27.92 8.68 10.85
C LYS A 299 27.59 8.64 12.35
N SER A 300 26.95 7.57 12.81
CA SER A 300 26.53 7.40 14.19
C SER A 300 27.75 7.43 15.10
N LEU A 301 27.74 8.36 16.05
CA LEU A 301 28.62 8.37 17.22
C LEU A 301 28.44 7.05 17.96
N GLU A 302 29.49 6.24 17.97
CA GLU A 302 29.69 5.21 18.98
C GLU A 302 29.81 5.90 20.34
N LEU A 303 28.76 5.82 21.15
CA LEU A 303 28.87 6.05 22.58
C LEU A 303 28.59 4.72 23.28
N SER A 304 29.70 4.09 23.62
CA SER A 304 29.84 2.93 24.49
C SER A 304 29.31 3.21 25.91
N GLY A 305 28.68 2.18 26.50
CA GLY A 305 28.66 2.00 27.95
C GLY A 305 27.28 1.86 28.60
N ASP A 306 26.88 0.60 28.80
CA ASP A 306 25.97 0.06 29.80
C ASP A 306 25.53 1.02 30.93
N MET A 307 24.28 1.51 30.90
CA MET A 307 23.55 1.98 32.09
C MET A 307 22.04 2.15 31.82
N GLU A 308 21.42 1.14 31.19
CA GLU A 308 20.02 1.17 30.75
C GLU A 308 19.11 0.34 31.68
N TYR A 309 18.60 0.91 32.78
CA TYR A 309 17.43 0.31 33.48
C TYR A 309 16.63 1.26 34.40
N SER A 310 17.19 2.41 34.81
CA SER A 310 16.58 3.23 35.88
C SER A 310 15.54 4.26 35.37
N SER A 311 15.74 4.86 34.19
CA SER A 311 14.92 5.98 33.70
C SER A 311 13.53 5.57 33.16
N PHE A 312 13.38 4.33 32.69
CA PHE A 312 12.14 3.80 32.11
C PHE A 312 10.96 3.70 33.10
N LYS A 313 11.21 3.65 34.43
CA LYS A 313 10.12 3.54 35.42
C LYS A 313 9.38 4.86 35.68
N LYS A 314 9.97 6.02 35.40
CA LYS A 314 9.40 7.33 35.79
C LYS A 314 8.23 7.79 34.90
N TYR A 315 8.12 7.29 33.67
CA TYR A 315 7.18 7.80 32.66
C TYR A 315 6.12 6.79 32.16
N LYS A 316 5.95 5.65 32.85
CA LYS A 316 4.95 4.61 32.53
C LYS A 316 3.49 5.08 32.53
N LYS A 317 3.19 6.28 33.04
CA LYS A 317 1.85 6.91 33.05
C LYS A 317 1.72 8.09 32.06
N SER A 318 2.73 8.36 31.25
CA SER A 318 2.63 9.43 30.25
C SER A 318 1.68 9.02 29.12
N GLY A 319 0.85 9.94 28.63
CA GLY A 319 0.01 9.74 27.45
C GLY A 319 0.78 9.69 26.13
N LEU A 320 2.11 9.66 26.19
CA LEU A 320 2.99 9.65 25.03
C LEU A 320 3.18 8.20 24.57
N THR A 321 2.59 7.84 23.42
CA THR A 321 2.84 6.51 22.84
C THR A 321 4.30 6.39 22.41
N GLN A 322 4.90 5.20 22.49
CA GLN A 322 6.29 4.99 22.07
C GLN A 322 6.53 5.41 20.61
N SER A 323 5.53 5.20 19.74
CA SER A 323 5.60 5.61 18.34
C SER A 323 5.67 7.12 18.15
N TYR A 324 4.96 7.88 18.99
CA TYR A 324 5.02 9.34 18.99
C TYR A 324 6.30 9.85 19.66
N SER A 325 6.78 9.17 20.72
CA SER A 325 8.08 9.41 21.35
C SER A 325 9.22 9.31 20.33
N LEU A 326 9.24 8.25 19.53
CA LEU A 326 10.24 8.04 18.46
C LEU A 326 10.11 9.05 17.30
N GLU A 327 8.88 9.44 16.93
CA GLU A 327 8.67 10.49 15.93
C GLU A 327 9.24 11.84 16.40
N LEU A 328 8.94 12.22 17.64
CA LEU A 328 9.45 13.45 18.23
C LEU A 328 10.98 13.40 18.39
N LYS A 329 11.57 12.24 18.73
CA LYS A 329 13.02 12.05 18.73
C LYS A 329 13.62 12.32 17.35
N ALA A 330 13.00 11.80 16.29
CA ALA A 330 13.49 11.99 14.92
C ALA A 330 13.44 13.47 14.51
N LYS A 331 12.32 14.16 14.78
CA LYS A 331 12.21 15.61 14.55
C LYS A 331 13.24 16.39 15.35
N LEU A 332 13.48 16.01 16.60
CA LEU A 332 14.48 16.64 17.46
C LEU A 332 15.90 16.50 16.89
N LEU A 333 16.24 15.33 16.33
CA LEU A 333 17.53 15.14 15.67
C LEU A 333 17.69 16.02 14.42
N ILE A 334 16.64 16.19 13.61
CA ILE A 334 16.67 17.11 12.45
C ILE A 334 16.92 18.55 12.91
N LEU A 335 16.19 19.02 13.92
CA LEU A 335 16.38 20.35 14.49
C LEU A 335 17.82 20.55 15.01
N LEU A 336 18.42 19.50 15.57
CA LEU A 336 19.75 19.58 16.16
C LEU A 336 20.89 19.44 15.15
N ASP A 337 20.85 18.46 14.24
CA ASP A 337 21.95 18.16 13.33
C ASP A 337 21.88 18.96 12.02
N GLU A 338 20.68 19.22 11.50
CA GLU A 338 20.50 19.95 10.23
C GLU A 338 20.26 21.43 10.47
N GLU A 339 19.23 21.79 11.24
CA GLU A 339 18.86 23.19 11.49
C GLU A 339 19.75 23.87 12.55
N LYS A 340 20.55 23.09 13.29
CA LYS A 340 21.45 23.56 14.34
C LYS A 340 20.78 24.54 15.32
N VAL A 341 19.55 24.25 15.75
CA VAL A 341 18.75 25.14 16.63
C VAL A 341 19.45 25.50 17.94
N PHE A 342 20.41 24.67 18.37
CA PHE A 342 21.25 24.93 19.54
C PHE A 342 22.08 26.22 19.41
N LYS A 343 22.38 26.70 18.19
CA LYS A 343 23.09 27.98 17.97
C LYS A 343 22.25 29.20 18.32
N GLN A 344 20.93 29.06 18.39
CA GLN A 344 20.05 30.15 18.80
C GLN A 344 20.23 30.42 20.30
N ASN A 345 20.76 31.59 20.65
CA ASN A 345 21.07 31.97 22.03
C ASN A 345 19.82 32.06 22.93
N ASN A 346 18.66 32.29 22.32
CA ASN A 346 17.36 32.43 22.96
C ASN A 346 16.50 31.15 22.87
N ILE A 347 17.09 30.00 22.50
CA ILE A 347 16.40 28.70 22.47
C ILE A 347 16.00 28.30 23.89
N THR A 348 14.73 27.94 24.05
CA THR A 348 14.17 27.46 25.33
C THR A 348 13.42 26.16 25.09
N LEU A 349 13.15 25.39 26.16
CA LEU A 349 12.34 24.18 26.06
C LEU A 349 10.95 24.46 25.47
N GLN A 350 10.38 25.65 25.71
CA GLN A 350 9.12 26.08 25.09
C GLN A 350 9.24 26.18 23.57
N LYS A 351 10.20 26.96 23.09
CA LYS A 351 10.42 27.14 21.65
C LYS A 351 10.73 25.81 20.98
N LEU A 352 11.54 24.97 21.61
CA LEU A 352 11.82 23.64 21.11
C LEU A 352 10.54 22.78 21.02
N SER A 353 9.66 22.87 22.01
CA SER A 353 8.37 22.14 21.97
C SER A 353 7.44 22.63 20.86
N GLU A 354 7.42 23.94 20.60
CA GLU A 354 6.66 24.54 19.50
C GLU A 354 7.20 24.06 18.14
N MET A 355 8.53 24.05 17.96
CA MET A 355 9.18 23.55 16.74
C MET A 355 8.93 22.05 16.52
N LEU A 356 8.81 21.28 17.60
CA LEU A 356 8.47 19.84 17.53
C LEU A 356 6.97 19.58 17.32
N GLY A 357 6.11 20.59 17.45
CA GLY A 357 4.66 20.45 17.39
C GLY A 357 4.07 19.68 18.58
N THR A 358 4.66 19.82 19.78
CA THR A 358 4.22 19.12 21.00
C THR A 358 4.33 20.05 22.22
N ASN A 359 4.06 19.54 23.43
CA ASN A 359 4.16 20.32 24.67
C ASN A 359 5.52 20.17 25.37
N ARG A 360 5.82 21.06 26.34
CA ARG A 360 7.08 21.03 27.12
C ARG A 360 7.29 19.71 27.85
N HIS A 361 6.23 19.11 28.40
CA HIS A 361 6.33 17.87 29.16
C HIS A 361 6.83 16.73 28.27
N ASN A 362 6.19 16.54 27.12
CA ASN A 362 6.57 15.53 26.13
C ASN A 362 7.98 15.78 25.61
N THR A 363 8.33 17.04 25.34
CA THR A 363 9.68 17.41 24.89
C THR A 363 10.75 17.10 25.95
N SER A 364 10.47 17.42 27.21
CA SER A 364 11.38 17.05 28.31
C SER A 364 11.47 15.54 28.47
N GLN A 365 10.34 14.84 28.36
CA GLN A 365 10.28 13.39 28.49
C GLN A 365 11.13 12.71 27.41
N ILE A 366 10.98 13.07 26.14
CA ILE A 366 11.78 12.45 25.06
C ILE A 366 13.28 12.75 25.20
N ILE A 367 13.66 13.95 25.68
CA ILE A 367 15.07 14.31 25.87
C ILE A 367 15.67 13.42 26.97
N ASN A 368 14.98 13.26 28.10
CA ASN A 368 15.44 12.39 29.17
C ASN A 368 15.41 10.91 28.77
N GLU A 369 14.36 10.45 28.09
CA GLU A 369 14.17 9.03 27.73
C GLU A 369 15.19 8.57 26.68
N HIS A 370 15.44 9.38 25.65
CA HIS A 370 16.23 8.96 24.49
C HIS A 370 17.68 9.39 24.50
N PHE A 371 18.01 10.41 25.30
CA PHE A 371 19.37 10.97 25.37
C PHE A 371 19.94 10.90 26.78
N ASN A 372 19.11 10.58 27.79
CA ASN A 372 19.49 10.58 29.21
C ASN A 372 20.11 11.92 29.66
N LEU A 373 19.60 13.02 29.10
CA LEU A 373 20.03 14.39 29.39
C LEU A 373 18.81 15.24 29.70
N ASN A 374 19.01 16.35 30.43
CA ASN A 374 18.02 17.43 30.43
C ASN A 374 18.21 18.37 29.21
N PHE A 375 17.24 19.26 28.98
CA PHE A 375 17.29 20.21 27.86
C PHE A 375 18.59 21.03 27.78
N PHE A 376 19.04 21.58 28.92
CA PHE A 376 20.24 22.42 28.95
C PHE A 376 21.50 21.60 28.64
N GLU A 377 21.56 20.37 29.15
CA GLU A 377 22.67 19.46 28.88
C GLU A 377 22.70 19.03 27.42
N LEU A 378 21.54 18.71 26.83
CA LEU A 378 21.45 18.36 25.42
C LEU A 378 21.92 19.52 24.53
N MET A 379 21.43 20.74 24.76
CA MET A 379 21.88 21.92 24.00
C MET A 379 23.39 22.12 24.17
N ASN A 380 23.89 22.13 25.40
CA ASN A 380 25.31 22.37 25.65
C ASN A 380 26.21 21.30 25.03
N THR A 381 25.82 20.02 25.03
CA THR A 381 26.56 18.95 24.35
C THR A 381 26.77 19.27 22.87
N TYR A 382 25.69 19.69 22.17
CA TYR A 382 25.77 20.06 20.75
C TYR A 382 26.60 21.33 20.52
N ARG A 383 26.44 22.35 21.37
CA ARG A 383 27.22 23.59 21.31
C ARG A 383 28.71 23.35 21.48
N ILE A 384 29.11 22.52 22.45
CA ILE A 384 30.51 22.20 22.70
C ILE A 384 31.10 21.35 21.57
N ARG A 385 30.32 20.42 21.01
CA ARG A 385 30.74 19.66 19.82
C ARG A 385 31.03 20.59 18.63
N GLU A 386 30.12 21.51 18.34
CA GLU A 386 30.31 22.50 17.26
C GLU A 386 31.49 23.44 17.56
N ALA A 387 31.66 23.88 18.81
CA ALA A 387 32.79 24.73 19.20
C ALA A 387 34.13 24.03 18.93
N LYS A 388 34.23 22.72 19.22
CA LYS A 388 35.44 21.94 18.91
C LYS A 388 35.70 21.83 17.41
N ILE A 389 34.66 21.80 16.57
CA ILE A 389 34.79 21.78 15.11
C ILE A 389 35.32 23.13 14.63
N ILE A 390 34.73 24.24 15.08
CA ILE A 390 35.15 25.60 14.72
C ILE A 390 36.60 25.83 15.16
N LEU A 391 36.92 25.51 16.42
CA LEU A 391 38.27 25.61 16.97
C LEU A 391 39.28 24.69 16.26
N ARG A 392 38.82 23.67 15.51
CA ARG A 392 39.69 22.76 14.75
C ARG A 392 39.94 23.17 13.29
N SER A 393 39.18 24.13 12.77
CA SER A 393 39.26 24.54 11.37
C SER A 393 40.50 25.41 11.10
N GLU A 394 41.06 25.33 9.89
CA GLU A 394 42.43 25.78 9.50
C GLU A 394 42.77 27.29 9.71
N GLY A 395 41.89 28.11 10.29
CA GLY A 395 42.08 29.54 10.57
C GLY A 395 42.83 29.89 11.86
N TYR A 396 43.73 29.03 12.34
CA TYR A 396 44.18 28.91 13.73
C TYR A 396 44.90 30.09 14.41
N LYS A 397 45.31 31.16 13.72
CA LYS A 397 46.20 32.15 14.36
C LYS A 397 45.51 33.26 15.16
N ASN A 398 44.22 33.54 14.94
CA ASN A 398 43.54 34.69 15.58
C ASN A 398 42.08 34.44 16.01
N ILE A 399 41.65 33.18 16.18
CA ILE A 399 40.27 32.91 16.60
C ILE A 399 40.08 33.30 18.07
N ASN A 400 39.21 34.28 18.31
CA ASN A 400 38.81 34.66 19.66
C ASN A 400 37.82 33.64 20.23
N ILE A 401 38.22 32.97 21.32
CA ILE A 401 37.40 31.95 22.01
C ILE A 401 36.02 32.48 22.42
N ILE A 402 35.93 33.79 22.74
CA ILE A 402 34.67 34.43 23.10
C ILE A 402 33.72 34.48 21.90
N ASP A 403 34.24 34.76 20.71
CA ASP A 403 33.43 34.83 19.50
C ASP A 403 32.90 33.44 19.12
N VAL A 404 33.71 32.39 19.29
CA VAL A 404 33.25 31.00 19.14
C VAL A 404 32.14 30.66 20.14
N ALA A 405 32.26 31.11 21.39
CA ALA A 405 31.24 30.88 22.39
C ALA A 405 29.89 31.48 21.98
N TYR A 406 29.90 32.70 21.43
CA TYR A 406 28.71 33.37 20.92
C TYR A 406 28.18 32.71 19.65
N GLU A 407 29.05 32.30 18.73
CA GLU A 407 28.67 31.65 17.47
C GLU A 407 27.95 30.32 17.68
N VAL A 408 28.35 29.56 18.70
CA VAL A 408 27.65 28.31 19.07
C VAL A 408 26.46 28.54 19.98
N GLY A 409 26.10 29.79 20.31
CA GLY A 409 24.86 30.12 21.02
C GLY A 409 24.95 30.21 22.55
N PHE A 410 26.14 30.35 23.14
CA PHE A 410 26.24 30.72 24.56
C PHE A 410 25.98 32.20 24.78
N ASN A 411 25.29 32.53 25.87
CA ASN A 411 25.00 33.93 26.24
C ASN A 411 26.18 34.63 26.92
N ASN A 412 27.15 33.90 27.47
CA ASN A 412 28.33 34.48 28.12
C ASN A 412 29.50 33.49 28.21
N LYS A 413 30.71 34.07 28.38
CA LYS A 413 31.98 33.35 28.49
C LYS A 413 32.05 32.38 29.69
N VAL A 414 31.45 32.73 30.82
CA VAL A 414 31.52 31.94 32.06
C VAL A 414 30.81 30.60 31.88
N THR A 415 29.58 30.61 31.34
CA THR A 415 28.81 29.40 31.05
C THR A 415 29.47 28.54 29.99
N PHE A 416 30.05 29.16 28.94
CA PHE A 416 30.82 28.43 27.93
C PHE A 416 32.01 27.70 28.54
N ASN A 417 32.86 28.40 29.29
CA ASN A 417 34.05 27.81 29.92
C ASN A 417 33.69 26.67 30.88
N LYS A 418 32.65 26.85 31.70
CA LYS A 418 32.16 25.82 32.62
C LYS A 418 31.66 24.57 31.88
N SER A 419 30.87 24.75 30.83
CA SER A 419 30.38 23.64 30.00
C SER A 419 31.54 22.96 29.27
N PHE A 420 32.43 23.71 28.61
CA PHE A 420 33.55 23.14 27.86
C PHE A 420 34.47 22.28 28.75
N LYS A 421 34.79 22.78 29.95
CA LYS A 421 35.56 22.04 30.95
C LYS A 421 34.80 20.82 31.49
N LYS A 422 33.48 20.92 31.72
CA LYS A 422 32.64 19.79 32.15
C LYS A 422 32.68 18.63 31.12
N TYR A 423 32.60 18.93 29.82
CA TYR A 423 32.51 17.91 28.77
C TYR A 423 33.86 17.41 28.25
N ASN A 424 34.94 18.19 28.37
CA ASN A 424 36.26 17.83 27.83
C ASN A 424 37.35 17.70 28.90
N HIS A 425 37.04 17.92 30.18
CA HIS A 425 37.98 17.94 31.31
C HIS A 425 39.09 19.00 31.25
N ILE A 426 39.18 19.78 30.17
CA ILE A 426 40.12 20.90 29.97
C ILE A 426 39.38 22.16 29.53
N THR A 427 40.00 23.31 29.77
CA THR A 427 39.46 24.62 29.35
C THR A 427 39.58 24.82 27.83
N PRO A 428 38.76 25.70 27.22
CA PRO A 428 38.89 26.02 25.80
C PRO A 428 40.30 26.48 25.40
N SER A 429 40.97 27.26 26.28
CA SER A 429 42.34 27.75 26.04
C SER A 429 43.37 26.64 26.07
N GLU A 430 43.24 25.68 27.00
CA GLU A 430 44.11 24.49 27.05
C GLU A 430 43.89 23.59 25.82
N TYR A 431 42.64 23.41 25.41
CA TYR A 431 42.31 22.67 24.20
C TYR A 431 42.86 23.33 22.93
N MET A 432 42.82 24.66 22.83
CA MET A 432 43.43 25.38 21.71
C MET A 432 44.95 25.22 21.71
N LYS A 433 45.61 25.32 22.88
CA LYS A 433 47.06 25.06 22.98
C LYS A 433 47.44 23.65 22.54
N SER A 434 46.64 22.64 22.90
CA SER A 434 46.92 21.25 22.48
C SER A 434 46.75 21.01 20.98
N LEU A 435 46.01 21.85 20.26
CA LEU A 435 45.89 21.79 18.80
C LEU A 435 47.06 22.43 18.06
N VAL A 436 47.89 23.24 18.72
CA VAL A 436 49.06 23.91 18.14
C VAL A 436 50.35 23.08 18.31
N VAL A 437 50.32 22.10 19.23
CA VAL A 437 51.47 21.23 19.58
C VAL A 437 51.41 19.87 18.85
N ALA A 438 50.29 19.56 18.18
CA ALA A 438 50.10 18.39 17.31
C ALA A 438 50.22 18.82 15.85
#